data_AF-A0A7V2X6S7-F1
#
_entry.id   AF-A0A7V2X6S7-F1
#
_cell.length_a   1.000
_cell.length_b   1.000
_cell.length_c   1.000
_cell.angle_alpha   90.00
_cell.angle_beta   90.00
_cell.angle_gamma   90.00
#
_symmetry.space_group_name_H-M   'P 1'
#
loop_
_entity.id
_entity.type
_entity.pdbx_description
1 polymer ?
#
loop_
_entity_poly.entity_id
_entity_poly.type
_entity_poly.pdbx_seq_one_letter_code
_entity_poly.pdbx_strand_id
1 'polypeptide(L)'
;MSRIQKKLVVFFGIIGFGTVAVLGVLLTWGLAQEYARMEEHFSNDCMRQVAGAFEQEFTGLKNNVTDWGRWDALYSFMSTRDPAFLRENIPEAVVGNLDLDLLVLADKGGEAVVVYTRQLAESGVRDLLVLLRSGGPLSVAAGDVNPKSGIV
;
A
#
# COMPACT_ATOMS: atom_id res chain seq x y z
N MET A 1 12.60 72.83 10.93
CA MET A 1 12.15 72.12 9.71
C MET A 1 11.08 72.93 9.00
N SER A 2 11.35 73.40 7.78
CA SER A 2 10.36 74.15 6.99
C SER A 2 9.21 73.23 6.53
N ARG A 3 8.04 73.80 6.20
CA ARG A 3 6.87 73.03 5.71
C ARG A 3 7.21 72.18 4.47
N ILE A 4 8.21 72.57 3.67
CA ILE A 4 8.66 71.87 2.47
C ILE A 4 9.49 70.62 2.83
N GLN A 5 10.42 70.74 3.79
CA GLN A 5 11.25 69.61 4.24
C GLN A 5 10.40 68.46 4.80
N LYS A 6 9.32 68.77 5.52
CA LYS A 6 8.39 67.74 6.04
C LYS A 6 7.67 66.98 4.92
N LYS A 7 7.23 67.67 3.85
CA LYS A 7 6.57 67.04 2.69
C LYS A 7 7.51 66.10 1.93
N LEU A 8 8.76 66.49 1.74
CA LEU A 8 9.76 65.65 1.09
C LEU A 8 10.05 64.38 1.88
N VAL A 9 10.23 64.48 3.21
CA VAL A 9 10.47 63.31 4.06
C VAL A 9 9.29 62.34 4.00
N VAL A 10 8.04 62.84 4.05
CA VAL A 10 6.85 61.98 3.93
C VAL A 10 6.78 61.33 2.55
N PHE A 11 7.08 62.08 1.48
CA PHE A 11 7.07 61.56 0.11
C PHE A 11 8.09 60.42 -0.08
N PHE A 12 9.34 60.62 0.33
CA PHE A 12 10.36 59.58 0.27
C PHE A 12 10.03 58.38 1.17
N GLY A 13 9.45 58.63 2.35
CA GLY A 13 8.99 57.56 3.25
C GLY A 13 7.91 56.69 2.61
N ILE A 14 6.92 57.30 1.95
CA ILE A 14 5.85 56.59 1.26
C ILE A 14 6.41 55.78 0.08
N ILE A 15 7.31 56.36 -0.71
CA ILE A 15 7.93 55.65 -1.83
C ILE A 15 8.76 54.48 -1.33
N GLY A 16 9.63 54.69 -0.34
CA GLY A 16 10.46 53.62 0.22
C GLY A 16 9.61 52.49 0.79
N PHE A 17 8.56 52.84 1.53
CA PHE A 17 7.60 51.85 2.04
C PHE A 17 6.87 51.13 0.91
N GLY A 18 6.41 51.85 -0.11
CA GLY A 18 5.75 51.28 -1.28
C GLY A 18 6.63 50.31 -2.04
N THR A 19 7.91 50.64 -2.23
CA THR A 19 8.88 49.74 -2.87
C THR A 19 9.07 48.46 -2.06
N VAL A 20 9.26 48.57 -0.74
CA VAL A 20 9.40 47.38 0.12
C VAL A 20 8.14 46.53 0.11
N ALA A 21 6.96 47.14 0.15
CA ALA A 21 5.68 46.42 0.10
C ALA A 21 5.51 45.68 -1.24
N VAL A 22 5.78 46.34 -2.37
CA VAL A 22 5.68 45.71 -3.70
C VAL A 22 6.67 44.56 -3.83
N LEU A 23 7.92 44.74 -3.42
CA LEU A 23 8.91 43.67 -3.42
C LEU A 23 8.49 42.50 -2.53
N GLY A 24 7.97 42.79 -1.33
CA GLY A 24 7.45 41.79 -0.41
C GLY A 24 6.33 40.95 -1.04
N VAL A 25 5.35 41.60 -1.67
CA VAL A 25 4.26 40.91 -2.36
C VAL A 25 4.78 40.02 -3.49
N LEU A 26 5.65 40.54 -4.36
CA LEU A 26 6.23 39.78 -5.47
C LEU A 26 7.00 38.55 -4.98
N LEU A 27 7.80 38.70 -3.92
CA LEU A 27 8.55 37.59 -3.32
C LEU A 27 7.62 36.54 -2.73
N THR A 28 6.64 36.95 -1.91
CA THR A 28 5.70 36.01 -1.29
C THR A 28 4.84 35.27 -2.32
N TRP A 29 4.45 35.96 -3.40
CA TRP A 29 3.67 35.35 -4.48
C TRP A 29 4.49 34.31 -5.24
N GLY A 30 5.72 34.66 -5.63
CA GLY A 30 6.61 33.74 -6.33
C GLY A 30 6.95 32.51 -5.48
N LEU A 31 7.31 32.73 -4.22
CA LEU A 31 7.59 31.65 -3.27
C LEU A 31 6.37 30.74 -3.09
N ALA A 32 5.18 31.29 -2.85
CA ALA A 32 3.98 30.49 -2.64
C ALA A 32 3.65 29.57 -3.83
N GLN A 33 3.86 30.04 -5.06
CA GLN A 33 3.65 29.22 -6.25
C GLN A 33 4.68 28.09 -6.38
N GLU A 34 5.96 28.36 -6.07
CA GLU A 34 6.98 27.30 -6.08
C GLU A 34 6.75 26.28 -4.98
N TYR A 35 6.36 26.72 -3.77
CA TYR A 35 6.00 25.82 -2.69
C TYR A 35 4.83 24.91 -3.07
N ALA A 36 3.77 25.44 -3.69
CA ALA A 36 2.64 24.64 -4.14
C ALA A 36 3.05 23.58 -5.18
N ARG A 37 3.91 23.94 -6.13
CA ARG A 37 4.47 22.99 -7.12
C ARG A 37 5.30 21.88 -6.47
N MET A 38 6.16 22.27 -5.53
CA MET A 38 7.00 21.32 -4.79
C MET A 38 6.15 20.37 -3.94
N GLU A 39 5.11 20.88 -3.28
CA GLU A 39 4.19 20.07 -2.48
C GLU A 39 3.45 19.05 -3.33
N GLU A 40 2.97 19.44 -4.52
CA GLU A 40 2.34 18.53 -5.47
C GLU A 40 3.31 17.44 -5.95
N HIS A 41 4.55 17.80 -6.31
CA HIS A 41 5.55 16.83 -6.74
C HIS A 41 5.92 15.86 -5.63
N PHE A 42 6.16 16.37 -4.41
CA PHE A 42 6.48 15.55 -3.26
C PHE A 42 5.32 14.60 -2.90
N SER A 43 4.08 15.09 -2.94
CA SER A 43 2.90 14.26 -2.71
C SER A 43 2.78 13.13 -3.74
N ASN A 44 2.95 13.45 -5.02
CA ASN A 44 2.91 12.45 -6.09
C ASN A 44 4.02 11.41 -5.97
N ASP A 45 5.25 11.83 -5.64
CA ASP A 45 6.37 10.90 -5.49
C ASP A 45 6.21 10.00 -4.26
N CYS A 46 5.69 10.55 -3.16
CA CYS A 46 5.31 9.77 -1.98
C CYS A 46 4.24 8.72 -2.33
N MET A 47 3.18 9.12 -3.05
CA MET A 47 2.14 8.19 -3.50
C MET A 47 2.69 7.10 -4.44
N ARG A 48 3.60 7.45 -5.35
CA ARG A 48 4.28 6.46 -6.21
C ARG A 48 5.11 5.47 -5.42
N GLN A 49 5.84 5.95 -4.41
CA GLN A 49 6.63 5.08 -3.55
C GLN A 49 5.74 4.12 -2.76
N VAL A 50 4.64 4.62 -2.19
CA VAL A 50 3.65 3.79 -1.49
C VAL A 50 3.06 2.75 -2.44
N ALA A 51 2.62 3.15 -3.64
CA ALA A 51 2.08 2.22 -4.64
C ALA A 51 3.11 1.16 -5.05
N GLY A 52 4.38 1.55 -5.25
CA GLY A 52 5.46 0.63 -5.57
C GLY A 52 5.73 -0.38 -4.46
N ALA A 53 5.68 0.04 -3.20
CA ALA A 53 5.80 -0.86 -2.05
C ALA A 53 4.66 -1.89 -2.02
N PHE A 54 3.41 -1.44 -2.22
CA PHE A 54 2.26 -2.36 -2.30
C PHE A 54 2.38 -3.35 -3.46
N GLU A 55 2.83 -2.93 -4.63
CA GLU A 55 3.02 -3.81 -5.78
C GLU A 55 4.09 -4.87 -5.53
N GLN A 56 5.17 -4.50 -4.83
CA GLN A 56 6.22 -5.42 -4.44
C GLN A 56 5.71 -6.48 -3.44
N GLU A 57 4.94 -6.06 -2.43
CA GLU A 57 4.30 -6.97 -1.47
C GLU A 57 3.31 -7.92 -2.17
N PHE A 58 2.48 -7.39 -3.07
CA PHE A 58 1.52 -8.19 -3.83
C PHE A 58 2.23 -9.22 -4.73
N THR A 59 3.32 -8.83 -5.38
CA THR A 59 4.15 -9.73 -6.18
C THR A 59 4.78 -10.83 -5.31
N GLY A 60 5.29 -10.48 -4.12
CA GLY A 60 5.80 -11.43 -3.14
C GLY A 60 4.75 -12.45 -2.72
N LEU A 61 3.54 -11.98 -2.36
CA LEU A 61 2.42 -12.84 -1.99
C LEU A 61 2.01 -13.77 -3.14
N LYS A 62 1.95 -13.27 -4.36
CA LYS A 62 1.64 -14.07 -5.56
C LYS A 62 2.66 -15.17 -5.81
N ASN A 63 3.95 -14.88 -5.63
CA ASN A 63 5.01 -15.87 -5.77
C ASN A 63 4.88 -16.94 -4.70
N ASN A 64 4.67 -16.55 -3.43
CA ASN A 64 4.43 -17.49 -2.34
C ASN A 64 3.24 -18.41 -2.62
N VAL A 65 2.09 -17.85 -3.05
CA VAL A 65 0.89 -18.64 -3.39
C VAL A 65 1.16 -19.59 -4.55
N THR A 66 1.91 -19.17 -5.56
CA THR A 66 2.25 -20.00 -6.73
C THR A 66 3.16 -21.16 -6.34
N ASP A 67 4.19 -20.89 -5.53
CA ASP A 67 5.15 -21.91 -5.09
C ASP A 67 4.47 -22.94 -4.18
N TRP A 68 3.65 -22.48 -3.23
CA TRP A 68 2.92 -23.35 -2.31
C TRP A 68 1.82 -24.12 -3.04
N GLY A 69 1.11 -23.49 -3.98
CA GLY A 69 0.04 -24.13 -4.75
C GLY A 69 0.53 -25.24 -5.69
N ARG A 70 1.79 -25.18 -6.12
CA ARG A 70 2.42 -26.22 -6.96
C ARG A 70 3.05 -27.35 -6.15
N TRP A 71 3.03 -27.28 -4.83
CA TRP A 71 3.69 -28.28 -4.00
C TRP A 71 2.87 -29.56 -3.92
N ASP A 72 3.37 -30.64 -4.54
CA ASP A 72 2.68 -31.95 -4.61
C ASP A 72 2.28 -32.51 -3.24
N ALA A 73 3.09 -32.26 -2.20
CA ALA A 73 2.79 -32.72 -0.86
C ALA A 73 1.61 -31.95 -0.24
N LEU A 74 1.51 -30.65 -0.50
CA LEU A 74 0.36 -29.84 -0.10
C LEU A 74 -0.90 -30.28 -0.84
N TYR A 75 -0.80 -30.57 -2.14
CA TYR A 75 -1.91 -31.12 -2.93
C TYR A 75 -2.38 -32.47 -2.38
N SER A 76 -1.44 -33.35 -2.03
CA SER A 76 -1.73 -34.65 -1.43
C SER A 76 -2.42 -34.48 -0.07
N PHE A 77 -1.95 -33.57 0.78
CA PHE A 77 -2.58 -33.23 2.05
C PHE A 77 -4.02 -32.74 1.87
N MET A 78 -4.30 -31.90 0.87
CA MET A 78 -5.66 -31.42 0.61
C MET A 78 -6.65 -32.57 0.32
N SER A 79 -6.15 -33.71 -0.15
CA SER A 79 -6.93 -34.93 -0.38
C SER A 79 -6.96 -35.88 0.83
N THR A 80 -5.81 -36.13 1.48
CA THR A 80 -5.70 -37.10 2.57
C THR A 80 -6.12 -36.55 3.93
N ARG A 81 -6.02 -35.23 4.11
CA ARG A 81 -6.24 -34.50 5.38
C ARG A 81 -5.39 -35.05 6.54
N ASP A 82 -4.19 -35.54 6.23
CA ASP A 82 -3.29 -36.11 7.23
C ASP A 82 -2.78 -35.03 8.21
N PRO A 83 -3.12 -35.09 9.51
CA PRO A 83 -2.65 -34.12 10.49
C PRO A 83 -1.14 -34.22 10.78
N ALA A 84 -0.46 -35.31 10.40
CA ALA A 84 1.00 -35.40 10.49
C ALA A 84 1.67 -34.39 9.54
N PHE A 85 1.14 -34.22 8.33
CA PHE A 85 1.68 -33.28 7.34
C PHE A 85 1.77 -31.86 7.90
N LEU A 86 0.70 -31.35 8.52
CA LEU A 86 0.70 -29.99 9.08
C LEU A 86 1.76 -29.79 10.16
N ARG A 87 1.94 -30.77 11.04
CA ARG A 87 2.94 -30.69 12.12
C ARG A 87 4.38 -30.71 11.59
N GLU A 88 4.62 -31.48 10.54
CA GLU A 88 5.97 -31.66 9.97
C GLU A 88 6.36 -30.56 8.98
N ASN A 89 5.39 -30.03 8.23
CA ASN A 89 5.64 -29.16 7.07
C ASN A 89 5.17 -27.72 7.27
N ILE A 90 4.14 -27.49 8.09
CA ILE A 90 3.58 -26.15 8.35
C ILE A 90 3.50 -25.91 9.87
N PRO A 91 4.62 -26.01 10.61
CA PRO A 91 4.63 -25.57 12.00
C PRO A 91 4.50 -24.04 12.07
N GLU A 92 4.07 -23.53 13.21
CA GLU A 92 3.84 -22.09 13.44
C GLU A 92 5.06 -21.23 13.09
N ALA A 93 6.28 -21.74 13.32
CA ALA A 93 7.52 -21.07 12.95
C ALA A 93 7.69 -20.88 11.42
N VAL A 94 7.24 -21.85 10.60
CA VAL A 94 7.28 -21.74 9.13
C VAL A 94 6.29 -20.69 8.66
N VAL A 95 5.08 -20.66 9.23
CA VAL A 95 4.09 -19.61 8.93
C VAL A 95 4.60 -18.23 9.38
N GLY A 96 5.28 -18.16 10.52
CA GLY A 96 5.95 -16.95 10.99
C GLY A 96 6.99 -16.41 10.01
N ASN A 97 7.78 -17.29 9.40
CA ASN A 97 8.82 -16.91 8.43
C ASN A 97 8.29 -16.40 7.09
N LEU A 98 7.05 -16.73 6.71
CA LEU A 98 6.41 -16.23 5.49
C LEU A 98 5.95 -14.77 5.59
N ASP A 99 6.04 -14.21 6.79
CA ASP A 99 5.54 -12.88 7.15
C ASP A 99 4.06 -12.64 6.83
N LEU A 100 3.23 -13.69 6.95
CA LEU A 100 1.80 -13.61 6.68
C LEU A 100 0.98 -13.40 7.95
N ASP A 101 0.00 -12.49 7.88
CA ASP A 101 -1.00 -12.32 8.94
C ASP A 101 -2.13 -13.36 8.88
N LEU A 102 -2.37 -13.89 7.69
CA LEU A 102 -3.41 -14.87 7.39
C LEU A 102 -2.93 -15.85 6.31
N LEU A 103 -3.03 -17.15 6.61
CA LEU A 103 -2.86 -18.24 5.65
C LEU A 103 -4.13 -19.08 5.63
N VAL A 104 -4.73 -19.23 4.46
CA VAL A 104 -5.92 -20.06 4.26
C VAL A 104 -5.65 -21.09 3.16
N LEU A 105 -5.85 -22.36 3.49
CA LEU A 105 -5.92 -23.43 2.49
C LEU A 105 -7.39 -23.75 2.27
N ALA A 106 -7.91 -23.48 1.08
CA ALA A 106 -9.30 -23.74 0.72
C ALA A 106 -9.41 -24.92 -0.25
N ASP A 107 -10.51 -25.65 -0.18
CA ASP A 107 -10.83 -26.68 -1.16
C ASP A 107 -11.33 -26.08 -2.49
N LYS A 108 -11.63 -26.94 -3.47
CA LYS A 108 -12.13 -26.50 -4.79
C LYS A 108 -13.49 -25.80 -4.73
N GLY A 109 -14.24 -25.96 -3.64
CA GLY A 109 -15.50 -25.26 -3.37
C GLY A 109 -15.31 -23.90 -2.69
N GLY A 110 -14.08 -23.53 -2.35
CA GLY A 110 -13.77 -22.30 -1.62
C GLY A 110 -14.04 -22.40 -0.12
N GLU A 111 -14.26 -23.60 0.42
CA GLU A 111 -14.37 -23.79 1.87
C GLU A 111 -12.98 -23.96 2.49
N ALA A 112 -12.74 -23.25 3.60
CA ALA A 112 -11.45 -23.28 4.27
C ALA A 112 -11.23 -24.62 4.99
N VAL A 113 -10.10 -25.27 4.67
CA VAL A 113 -9.63 -26.52 5.27
C VAL A 113 -8.66 -26.24 6.42
N VAL A 114 -7.78 -25.24 6.23
CA VAL A 114 -6.81 -24.79 7.23
C VAL A 114 -6.84 -23.28 7.27
N VAL A 115 -6.81 -22.73 8.49
CA VAL A 115 -6.73 -21.30 8.72
C VAL A 115 -5.69 -21.06 9.80
N TYR A 116 -4.65 -20.29 9.47
CA TYR A 116 -3.71 -19.74 10.43
C TYR A 116 -3.82 -18.23 10.42
N THR A 117 -3.84 -17.65 11.61
CA THR A 117 -3.75 -16.21 11.76
C THR A 117 -2.73 -15.86 12.83
N ARG A 118 -1.97 -14.79 12.58
CA ARG A 118 -1.02 -14.24 13.54
C ARG A 118 -1.69 -13.35 14.57
N GLN A 119 -2.61 -12.49 14.12
CA GLN A 119 -3.11 -11.38 14.96
C GLN A 119 -4.59 -11.03 14.73
N LEU A 120 -5.28 -11.63 13.75
CA LEU A 120 -6.70 -11.35 13.55
C LEU A 120 -7.52 -12.03 14.65
N ALA A 121 -8.44 -11.25 15.24
CA ALA A 121 -9.49 -11.79 16.09
C ALA A 121 -10.36 -12.78 15.32
N GLU A 122 -10.91 -13.79 15.98
CA GLU A 122 -11.74 -14.82 15.35
C GLU A 122 -12.91 -14.25 14.53
N SER A 123 -13.49 -13.12 14.96
CA SER A 123 -14.55 -12.43 14.22
C SER A 123 -14.06 -11.88 12.88
N GLY A 124 -12.87 -11.28 12.85
CA GLY A 124 -12.29 -10.75 11.61
C GLY A 124 -11.93 -11.86 10.62
N VAL A 125 -11.45 -13.00 11.12
CA VAL A 125 -11.21 -14.19 10.30
C VAL A 125 -12.51 -14.70 9.68
N ARG A 126 -13.59 -14.80 10.46
CA ARG A 126 -14.90 -15.24 9.94
C ARG A 126 -15.43 -14.33 8.84
N ASP A 127 -15.35 -13.02 9.04
CA ASP A 127 -15.80 -12.05 8.03
C ASP A 127 -15.00 -12.19 6.73
N LEU A 128 -13.68 -12.35 6.83
CA LEU A 128 -12.81 -12.58 5.66
C LEU A 128 -13.13 -13.91 4.94
N LEU A 129 -13.37 -14.98 5.69
CA LEU A 129 -13.74 -16.27 5.12
C LEU A 129 -15.07 -16.20 4.35
N VAL A 130 -16.02 -15.38 4.80
CA VAL A 130 -17.28 -15.15 4.06
C VAL A 130 -17.01 -14.49 2.71
N LEU A 131 -16.04 -13.59 2.61
CA LEU A 131 -15.68 -12.93 1.35
C LEU A 131 -14.98 -13.88 0.36
N LEU A 132 -14.25 -14.87 0.87
CA LEU A 132 -13.47 -15.85 0.09
C LEU A 132 -14.30 -17.05 -0.42
N ARG A 133 -15.53 -17.23 0.09
CA ARG A 133 -16.42 -18.32 -0.34
C ARG A 133 -16.73 -18.25 -1.83
N SER A 134 -17.04 -19.39 -2.44
CA SER A 134 -17.51 -19.46 -3.83
C SER A 134 -18.73 -18.56 -4.04
N GLY A 135 -18.63 -17.63 -4.99
CA GLY A 135 -19.64 -16.59 -5.26
C GLY A 135 -19.54 -15.33 -4.40
N GLY A 136 -18.58 -15.26 -3.46
CA GLY A 136 -18.23 -14.06 -2.71
C GLY A 136 -17.47 -13.03 -3.54
N PRO A 137 -17.40 -11.76 -3.07
CA PRO A 137 -16.76 -10.66 -3.79
C PRO A 137 -15.24 -10.85 -3.96
N LEU A 138 -14.61 -11.66 -3.11
CA LEU A 138 -13.21 -12.05 -3.19
C LEU A 138 -13.04 -13.54 -3.51
N SER A 139 -14.07 -14.16 -4.10
CA SER A 139 -13.99 -15.55 -4.52
C SER A 139 -12.79 -15.74 -5.44
N VAL A 140 -12.00 -16.76 -5.16
CA VAL A 140 -10.82 -17.09 -5.96
C VAL A 140 -11.31 -17.50 -7.35
N ALA A 141 -11.27 -16.58 -8.31
CA ALA A 141 -11.18 -16.97 -9.71
C ALA A 141 -9.88 -17.75 -9.81
N ALA A 142 -9.99 -19.08 -9.99
CA ALA A 142 -8.84 -19.96 -10.21
C ALA A 142 -7.90 -19.23 -11.16
N GLY A 143 -6.69 -18.91 -10.68
CA GLY A 143 -5.85 -17.86 -11.24
C GLY A 143 -5.89 -17.92 -12.76
N ASP A 144 -6.25 -16.79 -13.40
CA ASP A 144 -6.24 -16.68 -14.85
C ASP A 144 -4.94 -17.31 -15.34
N VAL A 145 -5.07 -18.46 -16.01
CA VAL A 145 -3.97 -19.06 -16.75
C VAL A 145 -3.73 -18.10 -17.90
N ASN A 146 -3.04 -17.00 -17.63
CA ASN A 146 -2.57 -16.12 -18.68
C ASN A 146 -1.44 -16.87 -19.38
N PRO A 147 -1.61 -17.29 -20.64
CA PRO A 147 -0.59 -18.05 -21.37
C PRO A 147 0.71 -17.26 -21.65
N LYS A 148 0.85 -16.05 -21.10
CA LYS A 148 2.05 -15.19 -21.23
C LYS A 148 3.07 -15.28 -20.10
N SER A 149 2.84 -16.05 -19.03
CA SER A 149 3.98 -16.47 -18.19
C SER A 149 4.67 -17.63 -18.92
N GLY A 150 5.79 -17.35 -19.59
CA GLY A 150 6.53 -18.31 -20.39
C GLY A 150 7.01 -19.52 -19.59
N ILE A 151 6.12 -20.49 -19.37
CA ILE A 151 6.44 -21.86 -19.00
C ILE A 151 6.52 -22.63 -20.32
N VAL A 152 7.73 -22.66 -20.87
CA VAL A 152 8.29 -23.81 -21.60
C VAL A 152 9.60 -24.14 -20.90
#